data_AF-A0A653I1Y8-F1
#
_entry.id   AF-A0A653I1Y8-F1
#
_cell.length_a   1.000
_cell.length_b   1.000
_cell.length_c   1.000
_cell.angle_alpha   90.00
_cell.angle_beta   90.00
_cell.angle_gamma   90.00
#
_symmetry.space_group_name_H-M   'P 1'
#
loop_
_entity.id
_entity.type
_entity.pdbx_description
1 polymer ?
#
loop_
_entity_poly.entity_id
_entity_poly.type
_entity_poly.pdbx_seq_one_letter_code
_entity_poly.pdbx_strand_id
1 'polypeptide(L)'
;MSFHIELSNASVWQQVSRQTGCTGPGPTATTQAHTPQLPAIPPTGKAWAQFTATPTNSKPYTEHLSQSIQGIRQFIQQHAAAGAQKNAALNSLRDFEATKVNCRPTSLTPLMVNENRRNLHLISSHLSNETIALPKRIGAVLSLAEGLNVCIEGTTLNILSCASDLVEQQHGLAGLVIQTKNDLIDQHLLQLVRQQDSRHLGTKQAKDLEIHHVQALKNHVATDWGLSVTEDRYATREYQDQAGEMAKALLEKTVTPAALAAAVADKIASHLTSLTTHCLSTGMPTEQLKTEPLRQMIQAEFGHAIELEQCLQFNDDYSEVKLRPHSELTQHVMQAFQHIGLIASNLPIAHLANQPPCTVEQALEQIQHLQGRVTEFQANQQLPWNLGFWYGSNQLPDKKRQQEEERRKPGAHQ
;
A
#
# COMPACT_ATOMS: atom_id res chain seq x y z
N MET A 1 16.87 -31.94 11.53
CA MET A 1 16.11 -31.76 10.28
C MET A 1 15.67 -30.30 10.25
N SER A 2 16.00 -29.55 9.21
CA SER A 2 15.57 -28.14 9.08
C SER A 2 14.14 -28.13 8.54
N PHE A 3 13.20 -27.53 9.27
CA PHE A 3 11.85 -27.29 8.77
C PHE A 3 11.87 -25.95 8.03
N HIS A 4 11.78 -26.00 6.70
CA HIS A 4 11.58 -24.81 5.88
C HIS A 4 10.09 -24.71 5.53
N ILE A 5 9.47 -23.57 5.83
CA ILE A 5 8.10 -23.26 5.46
C ILE A 5 8.16 -22.20 4.38
N GLU A 6 7.72 -22.56 3.18
CA GLU A 6 7.58 -21.63 2.08
C GLU A 6 6.24 -20.90 2.20
N LEU A 7 6.32 -19.56 2.36
CA LEU A 7 5.16 -18.69 2.33
C LEU A 7 4.78 -18.25 0.90
N SER A 8 5.59 -18.62 -0.11
CA SER A 8 5.33 -18.44 -1.54
C SER A 8 4.26 -19.41 -2.06
N ASN A 9 3.11 -19.45 -1.39
CA ASN A 9 1.95 -20.23 -1.81
C ASN A 9 0.67 -19.38 -1.72
N ALA A 10 0.11 -19.03 -2.89
CA ALA A 10 -1.12 -18.26 -3.01
C ALA A 10 -2.30 -18.87 -2.23
N SER A 11 -2.41 -20.20 -2.14
CA SER A 11 -3.55 -20.83 -1.46
C SER A 11 -3.54 -20.55 0.05
N VAL A 12 -2.35 -20.44 0.65
CA VAL A 12 -2.19 -20.08 2.06
C VAL A 12 -2.70 -18.67 2.29
N TRP A 13 -2.30 -17.72 1.45
CA TRP A 13 -2.75 -16.33 1.56
C TRP A 13 -4.24 -16.17 1.27
N GLN A 14 -4.78 -16.91 0.30
CA GLN A 14 -6.23 -16.93 0.05
C GLN A 14 -7.00 -17.51 1.24
N GLN A 15 -6.46 -18.50 1.96
CA GLN A 15 -7.07 -19.05 3.16
C GLN A 15 -7.07 -18.03 4.32
N VAL A 16 -5.93 -17.37 4.57
CA VAL A 16 -5.84 -16.31 5.59
C VAL A 16 -6.81 -15.17 5.25
N SER A 17 -6.87 -14.75 3.97
CA SER A 17 -7.83 -13.76 3.44
C SER A 17 -9.29 -14.22 3.41
N ARG A 18 -9.63 -15.46 3.79
CA ARG A 18 -11.03 -15.90 3.99
C ARG A 18 -11.43 -15.87 5.45
N GLN A 19 -10.47 -16.06 6.36
CA GLN A 19 -10.73 -15.94 7.80
C GLN A 19 -11.05 -14.50 8.22
N THR A 20 -10.57 -13.54 7.44
CA THR A 20 -10.98 -12.13 7.48
C THR A 20 -12.50 -11.94 7.36
N GLY A 21 -13.23 -12.87 6.74
CA GLY A 21 -14.68 -12.81 6.57
C GLY A 21 -15.53 -13.43 7.69
N CYS A 22 -14.93 -14.03 8.72
CA CYS A 22 -15.67 -14.81 9.72
C CYS A 22 -15.02 -14.74 11.11
N THR A 23 -15.40 -13.79 11.97
CA THR A 23 -15.66 -13.97 13.42
C THR A 23 -15.97 -12.63 14.10
N GLY A 24 -17.24 -12.41 14.43
CA GLY A 24 -17.73 -11.31 15.27
C GLY A 24 -19.22 -11.03 14.97
N PRO A 25 -20.08 -10.77 15.97
CA PRO A 25 -21.50 -10.52 15.73
C PRO A 25 -21.59 -9.29 14.82
N GLY A 26 -22.16 -9.49 13.63
CA GLY A 26 -22.24 -8.42 12.64
C GLY A 26 -22.85 -7.17 13.27
N PRO A 27 -22.28 -5.98 13.04
CA PRO A 27 -23.10 -4.80 13.12
C PRO A 27 -24.18 -5.02 12.07
N THR A 28 -25.43 -5.04 12.54
CA THR A 28 -26.65 -4.94 11.74
C THR A 28 -26.37 -4.17 10.47
N ALA A 29 -26.73 -4.76 9.33
CA ALA A 29 -26.75 -4.14 8.03
C ALA A 29 -27.38 -2.73 8.14
N THR A 30 -26.54 -1.73 8.38
CA THR A 30 -26.88 -0.33 8.17
C THR A 30 -26.84 -0.19 6.67
N THR A 31 -28.00 -0.42 6.07
CA THR A 31 -28.43 -0.10 4.71
C THR A 31 -27.40 0.76 4.00
N GLN A 32 -26.38 0.14 3.39
CA GLN A 32 -25.52 0.83 2.45
C GLN A 32 -26.45 1.24 1.30
N ALA A 33 -26.65 2.54 1.14
CA ALA A 33 -27.32 3.05 -0.04
C ALA A 33 -26.55 2.52 -1.25
N HIS A 34 -27.14 1.52 -1.93
CA HIS A 34 -26.59 0.95 -3.16
C HIS A 34 -26.45 2.09 -4.17
N THR A 35 -25.24 2.62 -4.28
CA THR A 35 -24.90 3.56 -5.34
C THR A 35 -24.81 2.73 -6.63
N PRO A 36 -25.40 3.17 -7.76
CA PRO A 36 -25.39 2.39 -9.00
C PRO A 36 -23.96 2.04 -9.39
N GLN A 37 -23.64 0.75 -9.41
CA GLN A 37 -22.32 0.28 -9.80
C GLN A 37 -22.15 0.48 -11.31
N LEU A 38 -21.50 1.58 -11.71
CA LEU A 38 -21.22 1.83 -13.13
C LEU A 38 -20.30 0.72 -13.68
N PRO A 39 -20.53 0.25 -14.92
CA PRO A 39 -19.71 -0.81 -15.51
C PRO A 39 -18.27 -0.34 -15.78
N ALA A 40 -17.32 -1.28 -15.78
CA ALA A 40 -15.96 -0.98 -16.22
C ALA A 40 -15.95 -0.65 -17.72
N ILE A 41 -15.19 0.36 -18.12
CA ILE A 41 -15.00 0.71 -19.52
C ILE A 41 -13.74 -0.01 -20.03
N PRO A 42 -13.83 -0.80 -21.13
CA PRO A 42 -12.65 -1.40 -21.73
C PRO A 42 -11.59 -0.34 -22.03
N PRO A 43 -10.30 -0.59 -21.73
CA PRO A 43 -9.24 0.42 -21.84
C PRO A 43 -8.92 0.83 -23.28
N THR A 44 -9.39 0.05 -24.27
CA THR A 44 -9.13 0.27 -25.70
C THR A 44 -10.37 0.02 -26.55
N GLY A 45 -10.32 0.45 -27.81
CA GLY A 45 -11.33 0.16 -28.81
C GLY A 45 -12.54 1.10 -28.80
N LYS A 46 -13.62 0.66 -29.46
CA LYS A 46 -14.80 1.49 -29.74
C LYS A 46 -15.48 2.02 -28.48
N ALA A 47 -15.53 1.21 -27.41
CA ALA A 47 -16.14 1.59 -26.15
C ALA A 47 -15.41 2.77 -25.49
N TRP A 48 -14.07 2.73 -25.43
CA TRP A 48 -13.25 3.84 -24.91
C TRP A 48 -13.38 5.11 -25.76
N ALA A 49 -13.38 4.95 -27.08
CA ALA A 49 -13.56 6.07 -28.00
C ALA A 49 -14.93 6.75 -27.82
N GLN A 50 -16.00 5.96 -27.66
CA GLN A 50 -17.33 6.48 -27.38
C GLN A 50 -17.42 7.16 -26.02
N PHE A 51 -16.78 6.59 -25.00
CA PHE A 51 -16.73 7.14 -23.65
C PHE A 51 -16.07 8.53 -23.64
N THR A 52 -14.93 8.69 -24.31
CA THR A 52 -14.16 9.94 -24.35
C THR A 52 -14.65 10.94 -25.40
N ALA A 53 -15.57 10.55 -26.30
CA ALA A 53 -16.07 11.41 -27.37
C ALA A 53 -16.93 12.58 -26.87
N THR A 54 -17.68 12.41 -25.78
CA THR A 54 -18.56 13.47 -25.26
C THR A 54 -18.56 13.51 -23.73
N PRO A 55 -18.72 14.71 -23.12
CA PRO A 55 -18.85 14.82 -21.67
C PRO A 55 -20.03 14.04 -21.10
N THR A 56 -21.12 13.85 -21.88
CA THR A 56 -22.31 13.12 -21.45
C THR A 56 -22.01 11.69 -21.02
N ASN A 57 -21.10 11.01 -21.72
CA ASN A 57 -20.76 9.62 -21.44
C ASN A 57 -19.80 9.48 -20.25
N SER A 58 -18.89 10.43 -20.07
CA SER A 58 -17.92 10.41 -18.96
C SER A 58 -18.48 10.98 -17.65
N LYS A 59 -19.51 11.83 -17.73
CA LYS A 59 -20.06 12.57 -16.60
C LYS A 59 -20.45 11.69 -15.39
N PRO A 60 -21.16 10.56 -15.53
CA PRO A 60 -21.50 9.73 -14.38
C PRO A 60 -20.26 9.20 -13.63
N TYR A 61 -19.18 8.93 -14.36
CA TYR A 61 -17.93 8.41 -13.78
C TYR A 61 -17.16 9.49 -13.04
N THR A 62 -17.06 10.69 -13.63
CA THR A 62 -16.43 11.84 -12.97
C THR A 62 -17.23 12.33 -11.77
N GLU A 63 -18.57 12.28 -11.83
CA GLU A 63 -19.43 12.61 -10.69
C GLU A 63 -19.23 11.63 -9.53
N HIS A 64 -19.16 10.33 -9.80
CA HIS A 64 -18.92 9.32 -8.76
C HIS A 64 -17.53 9.47 -8.11
N LEU A 65 -16.51 9.79 -8.91
CA LEU A 65 -15.17 10.16 -8.41
C LEU A 65 -15.23 11.40 -7.51
N SER A 66 -15.84 12.48 -7.99
CA SER A 66 -15.99 13.74 -7.23
C SER A 66 -16.75 13.54 -5.93
N GLN A 67 -17.82 12.75 -5.92
CA GLN A 67 -18.55 12.41 -4.68
C GLN A 67 -17.66 11.70 -3.67
N SER A 68 -16.85 10.74 -4.12
CA SER A 68 -15.92 10.01 -3.25
C SER A 68 -14.84 10.94 -2.68
N ILE A 69 -14.26 11.80 -3.51
CA ILE A 69 -13.27 12.81 -3.08
C ILE A 69 -13.90 13.81 -2.10
N GLN A 70 -15.14 14.24 -2.36
CA GLN A 70 -15.87 15.12 -1.45
C GLN A 70 -16.09 14.47 -0.09
N GLY A 71 -16.49 13.20 -0.04
CA GLY A 71 -16.64 12.44 1.20
C GLY A 71 -15.33 12.38 1.99
N ILE A 72 -14.22 12.09 1.33
CA ILE A 72 -12.88 12.08 1.95
C ILE A 72 -12.51 13.47 2.49
N ARG A 73 -12.74 14.54 1.71
CA ARG A 73 -12.46 15.92 2.14
C ARG A 73 -13.30 16.31 3.36
N GLN A 74 -14.59 15.97 3.38
CA GLN A 74 -15.48 16.24 4.51
C GLN A 74 -15.01 15.52 5.77
N PHE A 75 -14.61 14.25 5.65
CA PHE A 75 -14.08 13.47 6.76
C PHE A 75 -12.80 14.11 7.34
N ILE A 76 -11.82 14.49 6.50
CA ILE A 76 -10.61 15.21 6.93
C ILE A 76 -10.99 16.50 7.65
N GLN A 77 -11.96 17.24 7.10
CA GLN A 77 -12.37 18.52 7.65
C GLN A 77 -12.97 18.38 9.05
N GLN A 78 -13.74 17.31 9.29
CA GLN A 78 -14.39 17.00 10.55
C GLN A 78 -13.43 16.43 11.60
N HIS A 79 -12.52 15.53 11.21
CA HIS A 79 -11.79 14.69 12.18
C HIS A 79 -10.29 14.97 12.28
N ALA A 80 -9.64 15.46 11.22
CA ALA A 80 -8.20 15.72 11.28
C ALA A 80 -7.90 16.98 12.11
N ALA A 81 -6.82 16.93 12.90
CA ALA A 81 -6.33 18.05 13.68
C ALA A 81 -6.03 19.26 12.78
N ALA A 82 -6.35 20.46 13.26
CA ALA A 82 -6.02 21.69 12.54
C ALA A 82 -4.49 21.84 12.41
N GLY A 83 -4.00 22.14 11.21
CA GLY A 83 -2.57 22.28 10.97
C GLY A 83 -2.18 22.23 9.50
N ALA A 84 -0.88 22.35 9.24
CA ALA A 84 -0.32 22.36 7.89
C ALA A 84 -0.62 21.07 7.12
N GLN A 85 -0.50 19.90 7.77
CA GLN A 85 -0.76 18.61 7.12
C GLN A 85 -2.21 18.48 6.64
N LYS A 86 -3.20 18.86 7.47
CA LYS A 86 -4.61 18.91 7.07
C LYS A 86 -4.84 19.81 5.87
N ASN A 87 -4.27 21.01 5.89
CA ASN A 87 -4.44 21.98 4.79
C ASN A 87 -3.78 21.48 3.49
N ALA A 88 -2.59 20.89 3.59
CA ALA A 88 -1.90 20.28 2.46
C ALA A 88 -2.75 19.14 1.87
N ALA A 89 -3.26 18.23 2.71
CA ALA A 89 -4.10 17.13 2.26
C ALA A 89 -5.38 17.61 1.54
N LEU A 90 -6.08 18.60 2.10
CA LEU A 90 -7.27 19.19 1.49
C LEU A 90 -6.97 19.88 0.16
N ASN A 91 -5.80 20.52 0.03
CA ASN A 91 -5.37 21.15 -1.22
C ASN A 91 -5.01 20.08 -2.25
N SER A 92 -4.23 19.05 -1.90
CA SER A 92 -3.90 17.94 -2.80
C SER A 92 -5.14 17.26 -3.37
N LEU A 93 -6.16 17.00 -2.53
CA LEU A 93 -7.43 16.42 -2.98
C LEU A 93 -8.19 17.36 -3.93
N ARG A 94 -8.19 18.66 -3.67
CA ARG A 94 -8.82 19.66 -4.53
C ARG A 94 -8.10 19.78 -5.87
N ASP A 95 -6.78 19.80 -5.86
CA ASP A 95 -5.95 19.91 -7.06
C ASP A 95 -6.08 18.63 -7.91
N PHE A 96 -6.08 17.46 -7.27
CA PHE A 96 -6.34 16.18 -7.93
C PHE A 96 -7.72 16.15 -8.59
N GLU A 97 -8.76 16.55 -7.85
CA GLU A 97 -10.13 16.64 -8.38
C GLU A 97 -10.21 17.61 -9.57
N ALA A 98 -9.60 18.79 -9.46
CA ALA A 98 -9.64 19.80 -10.52
C ALA A 98 -8.84 19.39 -11.77
N THR A 99 -7.68 18.75 -11.60
CA THR A 99 -6.74 18.52 -12.70
C THR A 99 -6.82 17.12 -13.31
N LYS A 100 -7.24 16.11 -12.55
CA LYS A 100 -7.26 14.71 -12.99
C LYS A 100 -8.67 14.14 -13.16
N VAL A 101 -9.64 14.61 -12.37
CA VAL A 101 -11.04 14.14 -12.45
C VAL A 101 -11.87 15.06 -13.34
N ASN A 102 -11.92 16.35 -13.01
CA ASN A 102 -12.67 17.38 -13.75
C ASN A 102 -11.88 17.91 -14.96
N CYS A 103 -11.19 17.01 -15.65
CA CYS A 103 -10.45 17.31 -16.87
C CYS A 103 -11.31 17.08 -18.13
N ARG A 104 -10.74 17.36 -19.31
CA ARG A 104 -11.42 17.05 -20.57
C ARG A 104 -11.61 15.53 -20.69
N PRO A 105 -12.71 15.02 -21.27
CA PRO A 105 -12.93 13.58 -21.41
C PRO A 105 -11.78 12.83 -22.10
N THR A 106 -11.12 13.46 -23.08
CA THR A 106 -9.95 12.93 -23.79
C THR A 106 -8.69 12.83 -22.93
N SER A 107 -8.67 13.47 -21.77
CA SER A 107 -7.55 13.46 -20.81
C SER A 107 -7.78 12.47 -19.66
N LEU A 108 -8.98 11.87 -19.55
CA LEU A 108 -9.24 10.78 -18.62
C LEU A 108 -8.44 9.55 -19.03
N THR A 109 -8.07 8.72 -18.05
CA THR A 109 -7.39 7.45 -18.27
C THR A 109 -8.28 6.28 -17.85
N PRO A 110 -8.11 5.08 -18.42
CA PRO A 110 -8.83 3.89 -17.97
C PRO A 110 -8.62 3.60 -16.48
N LEU A 111 -7.39 3.77 -15.97
CA LEU A 111 -7.08 3.65 -14.54
C LEU A 111 -7.92 4.60 -13.69
N MET A 112 -8.12 5.84 -14.13
CA MET A 112 -8.91 6.81 -13.38
C MET A 112 -10.38 6.38 -13.26
N VAL A 113 -11.00 5.97 -14.37
CA VAL A 113 -12.44 5.73 -14.42
C VAL A 113 -12.86 4.33 -13.94
N ASN A 114 -11.93 3.37 -13.97
CA ASN A 114 -12.17 2.01 -13.50
C ASN A 114 -11.60 1.80 -12.09
N GLU A 115 -10.28 1.85 -11.95
CA GLU A 115 -9.58 1.48 -10.71
C GLU A 115 -9.72 2.55 -9.63
N ASN A 116 -9.34 3.80 -9.92
CA ASN A 116 -9.38 4.88 -8.93
C ASN A 116 -10.81 5.17 -8.49
N ARG A 117 -11.78 5.09 -9.41
CA ARG A 117 -13.20 5.25 -9.06
C ARG A 117 -13.66 4.22 -8.04
N ARG A 118 -13.35 2.94 -8.27
CA ARG A 118 -13.73 1.86 -7.35
C ARG A 118 -13.03 2.03 -6.00
N ASN A 119 -11.73 2.27 -6.00
CA ASN A 119 -10.92 2.31 -4.78
C ASN A 119 -11.17 3.58 -3.95
N LEU A 120 -11.36 4.75 -4.58
CA LEU A 120 -11.74 5.98 -3.86
C LEU A 120 -13.13 5.86 -3.25
N HIS A 121 -14.07 5.21 -3.95
CA HIS A 121 -15.38 4.92 -3.38
C HIS A 121 -15.28 3.99 -2.17
N LEU A 122 -14.46 2.93 -2.28
CA LEU A 122 -14.20 1.99 -1.19
C LEU A 122 -13.61 2.71 0.03
N ILE A 123 -12.57 3.53 -0.17
CA ILE A 123 -12.00 4.38 0.88
C ILE A 123 -13.10 5.24 1.52
N SER A 124 -13.82 6.04 0.72
CA SER A 124 -14.86 6.94 1.23
C SER A 124 -15.94 6.19 2.02
N SER A 125 -16.30 4.98 1.62
CA SER A 125 -17.30 4.15 2.32
C SER A 125 -16.77 3.61 3.66
N HIS A 126 -15.48 3.28 3.75
CA HIS A 126 -14.86 2.81 4.99
C HIS A 126 -14.58 3.94 5.99
N LEU A 127 -14.58 5.20 5.57
CA LEU A 127 -14.42 6.32 6.49
C LEU A 127 -15.59 6.48 7.46
N SER A 128 -16.79 6.01 7.13
CA SER A 128 -17.91 5.94 8.07
C SER A 128 -17.94 4.64 8.88
N ASN A 129 -17.04 3.69 8.62
CA ASN A 129 -17.00 2.43 9.36
C ASN A 129 -16.37 2.62 10.74
N GLU A 130 -17.18 2.56 11.79
CA GLU A 130 -16.75 2.71 13.17
C GLU A 130 -15.97 1.52 13.72
N THR A 131 -16.00 0.36 13.04
CA THR A 131 -15.14 -0.77 13.41
C THR A 131 -13.66 -0.49 13.14
N ILE A 132 -13.34 0.49 12.29
CA ILE A 132 -11.97 0.97 12.10
C ILE A 132 -11.73 2.16 13.04
N ALA A 133 -10.69 2.05 13.88
CA ALA A 133 -10.31 3.11 14.80
C ALA A 133 -10.13 4.46 14.07
N LEU A 134 -10.69 5.53 14.64
CA LEU A 134 -10.67 6.86 14.02
C LEU A 134 -9.25 7.34 13.63
N PRO A 135 -8.20 7.17 14.48
CA PRO A 135 -6.84 7.57 14.10
C PRO A 135 -6.33 6.88 12.83
N LYS A 136 -6.70 5.61 12.59
CA LYS A 136 -6.33 4.87 11.39
C LYS A 136 -7.04 5.40 10.15
N ARG A 137 -8.34 5.69 10.26
CA ARG A 137 -9.10 6.33 9.18
C ARG A 137 -8.51 7.69 8.81
N ILE A 138 -8.11 8.49 9.80
CA ILE A 138 -7.44 9.78 9.58
C ILE A 138 -6.07 9.56 8.91
N GLY A 139 -5.25 8.64 9.43
CA GLY A 139 -3.93 8.33 8.85
C GLY A 139 -4.03 7.94 7.38
N ALA A 140 -4.94 7.02 7.05
CA ALA A 140 -5.14 6.54 5.68
C ALA A 140 -5.47 7.67 4.69
N VAL A 141 -6.36 8.61 5.05
CA VAL A 141 -6.73 9.71 4.14
C VAL A 141 -5.66 10.80 4.03
N LEU A 142 -4.83 10.97 5.05
CA LEU A 142 -3.69 11.88 4.99
C LEU A 142 -2.59 11.29 4.09
N SER A 143 -2.24 10.02 4.27
CA SER A 143 -1.31 9.28 3.40
C SER A 143 -1.80 9.24 1.96
N LEU A 144 -3.11 9.00 1.75
CA LEU A 144 -3.73 9.09 0.43
C LEU A 144 -3.41 10.43 -0.23
N ALA A 145 -3.65 11.54 0.46
CA ALA A 145 -3.49 12.88 -0.11
C ALA A 145 -2.03 13.23 -0.45
N GLU A 146 -1.07 12.69 0.30
CA GLU A 146 0.37 12.86 0.02
C GLU A 146 0.78 12.21 -1.31
N GLY A 147 0.16 11.09 -1.69
CA GLY A 147 0.45 10.35 -2.93
C GLY A 147 -0.40 10.72 -4.15
N LEU A 148 -1.19 11.80 -4.13
CA LEU A 148 -2.03 12.22 -5.27
C LEU A 148 -1.32 13.06 -6.33
N ASN A 149 -0.14 13.62 -6.02
CA ASN A 149 0.56 14.55 -6.90
C ASN A 149 1.77 13.92 -7.61
N VAL A 150 1.60 12.72 -8.13
CA VAL A 150 2.63 11.97 -8.87
C VAL A 150 2.09 11.52 -10.24
N CYS A 151 2.79 10.60 -10.89
CA CYS A 151 2.31 9.95 -12.12
C CYS A 151 0.94 9.28 -11.91
N ILE A 152 0.15 9.11 -12.97
CA ILE A 152 -1.19 8.53 -12.84
C ILE A 152 -1.15 7.09 -12.31
N GLU A 153 -0.14 6.32 -12.69
CA GLU A 153 0.09 4.97 -12.21
C GLU A 153 0.46 4.99 -10.71
N GLY A 154 1.38 5.85 -10.30
CA GLY A 154 1.78 6.01 -8.89
C GLY A 154 0.63 6.50 -8.01
N THR A 155 -0.21 7.40 -8.52
CA THR A 155 -1.44 7.80 -7.83
C THR A 155 -2.42 6.64 -7.70
N THR A 156 -2.55 5.81 -8.74
CA THR A 156 -3.42 4.63 -8.70
C THR A 156 -2.93 3.58 -7.71
N LEU A 157 -1.61 3.33 -7.67
CA LEU A 157 -0.98 2.46 -6.68
C LEU A 157 -1.19 2.97 -5.26
N ASN A 158 -1.02 4.26 -5.02
CA ASN A 158 -1.26 4.87 -3.72
C ASN A 158 -2.73 4.76 -3.28
N ILE A 159 -3.67 5.03 -4.18
CA ILE A 159 -5.11 4.86 -3.93
C ILE A 159 -5.43 3.39 -3.59
N LEU A 160 -4.90 2.45 -4.36
CA LEU A 160 -5.10 1.01 -4.12
C LEU A 160 -4.50 0.57 -2.78
N SER A 161 -3.32 1.06 -2.42
CA SER A 161 -2.68 0.78 -1.13
C SER A 161 -3.57 1.25 0.02
N CYS A 162 -3.98 2.53 0.01
CA CYS A 162 -4.83 3.09 1.07
C CYS A 162 -6.18 2.37 1.19
N ALA A 163 -6.76 1.93 0.06
CA ALA A 163 -7.97 1.14 0.04
C ALA A 163 -7.77 -0.23 0.70
N SER A 164 -6.68 -0.92 0.33
CA SER A 164 -6.33 -2.24 0.88
C SER A 164 -6.05 -2.17 2.37
N ASP A 165 -5.29 -1.15 2.82
CA ASP A 165 -5.00 -0.92 4.22
C ASP A 165 -6.29 -0.81 5.04
N LEU A 166 -7.25 0.04 4.63
CA LEU A 166 -8.52 0.21 5.33
C LEU A 166 -9.36 -1.06 5.37
N VAL A 167 -9.32 -1.87 4.32
CA VAL A 167 -9.99 -3.18 4.29
C VAL A 167 -9.32 -4.14 5.28
N GLU A 168 -7.99 -4.24 5.25
CA GLU A 168 -7.21 -5.13 6.11
C GLU A 168 -7.34 -4.78 7.59
N GLN A 169 -7.49 -3.49 7.95
CA GLN A 169 -7.74 -3.07 9.34
C GLN A 169 -8.99 -3.69 9.99
N GLN A 170 -9.91 -4.25 9.21
CA GLN A 170 -11.18 -4.81 9.73
C GLN A 170 -11.06 -6.27 10.17
N HIS A 171 -9.90 -6.89 9.98
CA HIS A 171 -9.78 -8.34 10.03
C HIS A 171 -8.88 -8.86 11.16
N GLY A 172 -8.65 -8.03 12.19
CA GLY A 172 -7.82 -8.37 13.35
C GLY A 172 -6.44 -8.87 12.92
N LEU A 173 -5.97 -9.95 13.56
CA LEU A 173 -4.65 -10.52 13.30
C LEU A 173 -4.46 -10.95 11.84
N ALA A 174 -5.47 -11.56 11.20
CA ALA A 174 -5.32 -12.00 9.81
C ALA A 174 -5.07 -10.83 8.86
N GLY A 175 -5.80 -9.72 9.06
CA GLY A 175 -5.57 -8.47 8.33
C GLY A 175 -4.20 -7.89 8.58
N LEU A 176 -3.78 -7.80 9.85
CA LEU A 176 -2.45 -7.31 10.22
C LEU A 176 -1.32 -8.13 9.62
N VAL A 177 -1.49 -9.45 9.55
CA VAL A 177 -0.50 -10.37 8.97
C VAL A 177 -0.38 -10.15 7.46
N ILE A 178 -1.51 -10.00 6.75
CA ILE A 178 -1.51 -9.69 5.32
C ILE A 178 -0.85 -8.33 5.07
N GLN A 179 -1.21 -7.32 5.85
CA GLN A 179 -0.63 -5.98 5.75
C GLN A 179 0.88 -6.02 5.98
N THR A 180 1.32 -6.68 7.05
CA THR A 180 2.74 -6.78 7.40
C THR A 180 3.52 -7.58 6.34
N LYS A 181 2.92 -8.61 5.74
CA LYS A 181 3.51 -9.32 4.60
C LYS A 181 3.69 -8.38 3.40
N ASN A 182 2.66 -7.62 3.05
CA ASN A 182 2.72 -6.68 1.93
C ASN A 182 3.76 -5.58 2.19
N ASP A 183 3.82 -5.03 3.40
CA ASP A 183 4.82 -4.04 3.83
C ASP A 183 6.25 -4.58 3.66
N LEU A 184 6.50 -5.81 4.12
CA LEU A 184 7.80 -6.46 3.98
C LEU A 184 8.14 -6.64 2.50
N ILE A 185 7.24 -7.22 1.68
CA ILE A 185 7.46 -7.38 0.24
C ILE A 185 7.84 -6.04 -0.41
N ASP A 186 7.08 -4.99 -0.16
CA ASP A 186 7.32 -3.68 -0.77
C ASP A 186 8.69 -3.10 -0.36
N GLN A 187 9.05 -3.19 0.92
CA GLN A 187 10.35 -2.72 1.41
C GLN A 187 11.53 -3.52 0.82
N HIS A 188 11.40 -4.83 0.72
CA HIS A 188 12.48 -5.71 0.26
C HIS A 188 12.69 -5.56 -1.26
N LEU A 189 11.60 -5.51 -2.02
CA LEU A 189 11.66 -5.23 -3.45
C LEU A 189 12.19 -3.82 -3.74
N LEU A 190 11.84 -2.82 -2.92
CA LEU A 190 12.40 -1.48 -3.03
C LEU A 190 13.92 -1.47 -2.85
N GLN A 191 14.44 -2.20 -1.86
CA GLN A 191 15.88 -2.31 -1.66
C GLN A 191 16.58 -3.00 -2.83
N LEU A 192 15.99 -4.07 -3.38
CA LEU A 192 16.48 -4.72 -4.58
C LEU A 192 16.52 -3.77 -5.77
N VAL A 193 15.40 -3.07 -6.05
CA VAL A 193 15.30 -2.10 -7.14
C VAL A 193 16.36 -1.01 -7.01
N ARG A 194 16.52 -0.42 -5.81
CA ARG A 194 17.57 0.59 -5.58
C ARG A 194 18.97 0.06 -5.85
N GLN A 195 19.25 -1.18 -5.45
CA GLN A 195 20.54 -1.80 -5.71
C GLN A 195 20.76 -2.08 -7.20
N GLN A 196 19.73 -2.55 -7.92
CA GLN A 196 19.81 -2.83 -9.35
C GLN A 196 19.91 -1.53 -10.17
N ASP A 197 19.06 -0.56 -9.89
CA ASP A 197 18.94 0.66 -10.67
C ASP A 197 20.13 1.59 -10.47
N SER A 198 20.68 1.67 -9.25
CA SER A 198 21.88 2.50 -8.97
C SER A 198 23.12 2.10 -9.78
N ARG A 199 23.15 0.86 -10.30
CA ARG A 199 24.25 0.36 -11.14
C ARG A 199 24.09 0.71 -12.61
N HIS A 200 22.87 0.96 -13.09
CA HIS A 200 22.55 1.05 -14.52
C HIS A 200 21.90 2.38 -14.92
N LEU A 201 21.31 3.10 -13.97
CA LEU A 201 20.54 4.33 -14.20
C LEU A 201 21.17 5.52 -13.48
N GLY A 202 21.03 6.71 -14.07
CA GLY A 202 21.33 7.96 -13.38
C GLY A 202 20.37 8.20 -12.20
N THR A 203 20.82 8.89 -11.16
CA THR A 203 20.08 9.09 -9.90
C THR A 203 18.65 9.60 -10.09
N LYS A 204 18.44 10.55 -11.01
CA LYS A 204 17.11 11.09 -11.31
C LYS A 204 16.19 10.02 -11.92
N GLN A 205 16.68 9.31 -12.93
CA GLN A 205 15.92 8.29 -13.63
C GLN A 205 15.59 7.11 -12.70
N ALA A 206 16.54 6.68 -11.87
CA ALA A 206 16.30 5.66 -10.86
C ALA A 206 15.17 6.06 -9.91
N LYS A 207 15.16 7.31 -9.43
CA LYS A 207 14.10 7.83 -8.56
C LYS A 207 12.74 7.89 -9.26
N ASP A 208 12.72 8.32 -10.53
CA ASP A 208 11.48 8.47 -11.30
C ASP A 208 10.86 7.10 -11.66
N LEU A 209 11.66 6.03 -11.79
CA LEU A 209 11.22 4.68 -12.13
C LEU A 209 11.05 3.73 -10.94
N GLU A 210 11.53 4.11 -9.75
CA GLU A 210 11.59 3.27 -8.55
C GLU A 210 10.27 2.55 -8.26
N ILE A 211 9.15 3.29 -8.20
CA ILE A 211 7.83 2.72 -7.92
C ILE A 211 7.36 1.74 -9.01
N HIS A 212 7.71 2.03 -10.27
CA HIS A 212 7.31 1.23 -11.44
C HIS A 212 8.08 -0.08 -11.50
N HIS A 213 9.37 -0.04 -11.22
CA HIS A 213 10.22 -1.22 -11.13
C HIS A 213 9.84 -2.10 -9.92
N VAL A 214 9.51 -1.50 -8.77
CA VAL A 214 8.93 -2.26 -7.65
C VAL A 214 7.63 -2.93 -8.08
N GLN A 215 6.73 -2.21 -8.76
CA GLN A 215 5.47 -2.80 -9.24
C GLN A 215 5.69 -3.91 -10.28
N ALA A 216 6.70 -3.79 -11.15
CA ALA A 216 7.09 -4.85 -12.07
C ALA A 216 7.44 -6.13 -11.32
N LEU A 217 8.27 -6.03 -10.28
CA LEU A 217 8.65 -7.18 -9.46
C LEU A 217 7.48 -7.72 -8.64
N LYS A 218 6.60 -6.87 -8.11
CA LYS A 218 5.35 -7.30 -7.45
C LYS A 218 4.47 -8.11 -8.39
N ASN A 219 4.29 -7.65 -9.64
CA ASN A 219 3.53 -8.36 -10.65
C ASN A 219 4.17 -9.72 -11.00
N HIS A 220 5.50 -9.79 -11.04
CA HIS A 220 6.23 -11.04 -11.29
C HIS A 220 5.98 -12.09 -10.21
N VAL A 221 6.00 -11.68 -8.94
CA VAL A 221 5.81 -12.59 -7.79
C VAL A 221 4.35 -12.71 -7.33
N ALA A 222 3.41 -12.08 -8.04
CA ALA A 222 2.04 -11.90 -7.56
C ALA A 222 1.31 -13.23 -7.30
N THR A 223 1.43 -14.17 -8.24
CA THR A 223 0.81 -15.50 -8.11
C THR A 223 1.34 -16.25 -6.89
N ASP A 224 2.65 -16.24 -6.68
CA ASP A 224 3.30 -16.99 -5.59
C ASP A 224 2.92 -16.42 -4.22
N TRP A 225 2.77 -15.09 -4.11
CA TRP A 225 2.55 -14.40 -2.84
C TRP A 225 1.10 -13.95 -2.61
N GLY A 226 0.18 -14.37 -3.47
CA GLY A 226 -1.24 -14.01 -3.39
C GLY A 226 -1.48 -12.50 -3.49
N LEU A 227 -0.69 -11.79 -4.30
CA LEU A 227 -0.88 -10.37 -4.58
C LEU A 227 -1.79 -10.18 -5.78
N SER A 228 -2.40 -9.00 -5.89
CA SER A 228 -3.10 -8.60 -7.11
C SER A 228 -2.12 -8.04 -8.13
N VAL A 229 -2.27 -8.45 -9.39
CA VAL A 229 -1.55 -7.84 -10.51
C VAL A 229 -2.15 -6.47 -10.79
N THR A 230 -1.30 -5.45 -10.88
CA THR A 230 -1.73 -4.07 -11.20
C THR A 230 -1.15 -3.66 -12.55
N GLU A 231 -2.01 -3.11 -13.41
CA GLU A 231 -1.59 -2.55 -14.69
C GLU A 231 -0.77 -1.27 -14.47
N ASP A 232 0.45 -1.26 -14.99
CA ASP A 232 1.34 -0.12 -15.01
C ASP A 232 2.19 -0.20 -16.27
N ARG A 233 2.11 0.81 -17.14
CA ARG A 233 2.83 0.84 -18.43
C ARG A 233 4.35 0.86 -18.28
N TYR A 234 4.85 1.25 -17.11
CA TYR A 234 6.26 1.31 -16.79
C TYR A 234 6.73 0.08 -16.01
N ALA A 235 5.80 -0.77 -15.55
CA ALA A 235 6.10 -2.06 -14.94
C ALA A 235 6.33 -3.13 -16.02
N THR A 236 7.43 -2.99 -16.76
CA THR A 236 7.65 -3.73 -18.00
C THR A 236 8.02 -5.20 -17.77
N ARG A 237 7.75 -6.06 -18.77
CA ARG A 237 8.16 -7.47 -18.73
C ARG A 237 9.67 -7.62 -18.81
N GLU A 238 10.34 -6.71 -19.53
CA GLU A 238 11.79 -6.69 -19.64
C GLU A 238 12.47 -6.52 -18.27
N TYR A 239 11.94 -5.66 -17.40
CA TYR A 239 12.46 -5.51 -16.03
C TYR A 239 12.19 -6.76 -15.18
N GLN A 240 11.03 -7.40 -15.38
CA GLN A 240 10.72 -8.67 -14.72
C GLN A 240 11.67 -9.79 -15.15
N ASP A 241 11.99 -9.89 -16.44
CA ASP A 241 12.93 -10.89 -16.95
C ASP A 241 14.37 -10.62 -16.44
N GLN A 242 14.71 -9.36 -16.15
CA GLN A 242 16.02 -8.97 -15.61
C GLN A 242 16.19 -9.29 -14.12
N ALA A 243 15.19 -8.98 -13.29
CA ALA A 243 15.31 -8.98 -11.82
C ALA A 243 14.23 -9.81 -11.10
N GLY A 244 13.33 -10.47 -11.82
CA GLY A 244 12.21 -11.25 -11.25
C GLY A 244 12.65 -12.46 -10.44
N GLU A 245 13.61 -13.24 -10.94
CA GLU A 245 14.15 -14.39 -10.20
C GLU A 245 14.90 -13.94 -8.93
N MET A 246 15.56 -12.78 -8.98
CA MET A 246 16.15 -12.17 -7.79
C MET A 246 15.06 -11.78 -6.78
N ALA A 247 13.98 -11.14 -7.24
CA ALA A 247 12.85 -10.77 -6.40
C ALA A 247 12.26 -12.00 -5.70
N LYS A 248 12.02 -13.08 -6.43
CA LYS A 248 11.50 -14.34 -5.86
C LYS A 248 12.43 -14.90 -4.78
N ALA A 249 13.71 -15.09 -5.12
CA ALA A 249 14.68 -15.64 -4.18
C ALA A 249 14.92 -14.74 -2.96
N LEU A 250 14.84 -13.42 -3.13
CA LEU A 250 14.93 -12.46 -2.03
C LEU A 250 13.79 -12.67 -1.04
N LEU A 251 12.55 -12.70 -1.52
CA LEU A 251 11.37 -12.82 -0.68
C LEU A 251 11.32 -14.16 0.04
N GLU A 252 11.67 -15.27 -0.62
CA GLU A 252 11.74 -16.61 0.00
C GLU A 252 12.74 -16.67 1.17
N LYS A 253 13.85 -15.92 1.07
CA LYS A 253 14.87 -15.85 2.13
C LYS A 253 14.50 -14.94 3.29
N THR A 254 13.69 -13.91 3.05
CA THR A 254 13.51 -12.78 3.97
C THR A 254 12.11 -12.71 4.56
N VAL A 255 11.07 -13.03 3.78
CA VAL A 255 9.67 -13.05 4.22
C VAL A 255 9.32 -14.45 4.72
N THR A 256 9.92 -14.82 5.84
CA THR A 256 9.70 -16.12 6.52
C THR A 256 8.62 -15.99 7.61
N PRO A 257 8.04 -17.11 8.10
CA PRO A 257 7.08 -17.03 9.20
C PRO A 257 7.65 -16.39 10.47
N ALA A 258 8.94 -16.62 10.77
CA ALA A 258 9.61 -16.01 11.90
C ALA A 258 9.79 -14.49 11.72
N ALA A 259 10.23 -14.05 10.54
CA ALA A 259 10.37 -12.63 10.23
C ALA A 259 9.01 -11.91 10.27
N LEU A 260 7.97 -12.53 9.73
CA LEU A 260 6.61 -11.97 9.76
C LEU A 260 6.05 -11.92 11.18
N ALA A 261 6.26 -12.96 11.99
CA ALA A 261 5.82 -12.97 13.38
C ALA A 261 6.56 -11.93 14.23
N ALA A 262 7.87 -11.75 14.01
CA ALA A 262 8.66 -10.72 14.67
C ALA A 262 8.14 -9.31 14.33
N ALA A 263 7.86 -9.04 13.05
CA ALA A 263 7.32 -7.75 12.63
C ALA A 263 5.91 -7.48 13.19
N VAL A 264 5.06 -8.51 13.29
CA VAL A 264 3.74 -8.41 13.94
C VAL A 264 3.89 -8.19 15.44
N ALA A 265 4.83 -8.88 16.10
CA ALA A 265 5.14 -8.69 17.51
C ALA A 265 5.61 -7.26 17.81
N ASP A 266 6.42 -6.66 16.92
CA ASP A 266 6.81 -5.24 17.02
C ASP A 266 5.61 -4.31 16.95
N LYS A 267 4.66 -4.57 16.03
CA LYS A 267 3.43 -3.79 15.92
C LYS A 267 2.56 -3.90 17.18
N ILE A 268 2.43 -5.10 17.76
CA ILE A 268 1.71 -5.34 19.02
C ILE A 268 2.39 -4.60 20.18
N ALA A 269 3.71 -4.76 20.32
CA ALA A 269 4.48 -4.12 21.39
C ALA A 269 4.41 -2.59 21.29
N SER A 270 4.55 -2.04 20.07
CA SER A 270 4.43 -0.60 19.82
C SER A 270 3.04 -0.08 20.17
N HIS A 271 1.99 -0.81 19.78
CA HIS A 271 0.62 -0.46 20.09
C HIS A 271 0.38 -0.44 21.61
N LEU A 272 0.70 -1.52 22.32
CA LEU A 272 0.58 -1.59 23.78
C LEU A 272 1.35 -0.47 24.49
N THR A 273 2.58 -0.23 24.07
CA THR A 273 3.45 0.82 24.63
C THR A 273 2.84 2.21 24.45
N SER A 274 2.24 2.48 23.29
CA SER A 274 1.60 3.78 22.98
C SER A 274 0.37 4.04 23.86
N LEU A 275 -0.35 2.99 24.25
CA LEU A 275 -1.56 3.06 25.06
C LEU A 275 -1.27 3.24 26.55
N THR A 276 -0.05 2.90 26.99
CA THR A 276 0.38 2.97 28.40
C THR A 276 1.51 3.98 28.61
N THR A 277 1.60 5.03 27.79
CA THR A 277 2.61 6.11 27.93
C THR A 277 4.05 5.60 28.08
N HIS A 278 4.42 4.54 27.35
CA HIS A 278 5.74 3.88 27.42
C HIS A 278 6.11 3.17 28.74
N CYS A 279 5.22 3.10 29.72
CA CYS A 279 5.55 2.51 31.02
C CYS A 279 5.71 0.98 30.95
N LEU A 280 4.96 0.29 30.09
CA LEU A 280 5.06 -1.17 29.96
C LEU A 280 6.40 -1.67 29.42
N SER A 281 7.13 -0.87 28.63
CA SER A 281 8.46 -1.28 28.13
C SER A 281 9.54 -1.30 29.22
N THR A 282 9.35 -0.53 30.29
CA THR A 282 10.31 -0.40 31.40
C THR A 282 9.82 -1.00 32.71
N GLY A 283 8.57 -1.48 32.75
CA GLY A 283 7.88 -1.88 33.98
C GLY A 283 7.00 -0.75 34.53
N MET A 284 5.80 -1.11 34.98
CA MET A 284 4.87 -0.20 35.64
C MET A 284 4.16 -0.88 36.82
N PRO A 285 3.70 -0.12 37.83
CA PRO A 285 2.92 -0.69 38.92
C PRO A 285 1.64 -1.33 38.40
N THR A 286 1.35 -2.56 38.84
CA THR A 286 0.18 -3.33 38.38
C THR A 286 -1.14 -2.60 38.63
N GLU A 287 -1.24 -1.84 39.72
CA GLU A 287 -2.40 -1.02 40.08
C GLU A 287 -2.71 0.10 39.06
N GLN A 288 -1.72 0.53 38.28
CA GLN A 288 -1.88 1.54 37.24
C GLN A 288 -2.32 0.92 35.90
N LEU A 289 -2.23 -0.40 35.75
CA LEU A 289 -2.63 -1.10 34.54
C LEU A 289 -4.16 -1.22 34.50
N LYS A 290 -4.78 -0.43 33.63
CA LYS A 290 -6.21 -0.56 33.31
C LYS A 290 -6.43 -1.73 32.36
N THR A 291 -6.46 -2.94 32.91
CA THR A 291 -6.51 -4.20 32.16
C THR A 291 -7.69 -4.32 31.21
N GLU A 292 -8.90 -4.01 31.65
CA GLU A 292 -10.11 -4.22 30.83
C GLU A 292 -10.19 -3.26 29.63
N PRO A 293 -9.98 -1.94 29.77
CA PRO A 293 -9.87 -1.06 28.62
C PRO A 293 -8.76 -1.48 27.64
N LEU A 294 -7.61 -1.91 28.18
CA LEU A 294 -6.49 -2.35 27.35
C LEU A 294 -6.84 -3.64 26.59
N ARG A 295 -7.51 -4.60 27.24
CA ARG A 295 -7.99 -5.84 26.61
C ARG A 295 -8.94 -5.53 25.46
N GLN A 296 -9.92 -4.65 25.68
CA GLN A 296 -10.90 -4.30 24.64
C GLN A 296 -10.23 -3.65 23.43
N MET A 297 -9.23 -2.80 23.65
CA MET A 297 -8.47 -2.18 22.56
C MET A 297 -7.60 -3.20 21.80
N ILE A 298 -6.95 -4.13 22.51
CA ILE A 298 -6.18 -5.22 21.89
C ILE A 298 -7.08 -6.15 21.08
N GLN A 299 -8.26 -6.50 21.60
CA GLN A 299 -9.23 -7.33 20.88
C GLN A 299 -9.83 -6.60 19.68
N ALA A 300 -10.08 -5.30 19.78
CA ALA A 300 -10.55 -4.50 18.65
C ALA A 300 -9.49 -4.40 17.54
N GLU A 301 -8.21 -4.35 17.92
CA GLU A 301 -7.08 -4.17 17.01
C GLU A 301 -6.63 -5.50 16.36
N PHE A 302 -6.45 -6.54 17.16
CA PHE A 302 -5.82 -7.80 16.77
C PHE A 302 -6.78 -8.99 16.79
N GLY A 303 -8.02 -8.81 17.23
CA GLY A 303 -8.98 -9.89 17.42
C GLY A 303 -8.68 -10.76 18.64
N HIS A 304 -9.37 -11.89 18.75
CA HIS A 304 -9.25 -12.81 19.89
C HIS A 304 -8.01 -13.71 19.87
N ALA A 305 -7.25 -13.71 18.77
CA ALA A 305 -6.06 -14.56 18.63
C ALA A 305 -4.85 -14.05 19.43
N ILE A 306 -4.88 -12.77 19.85
CA ILE A 306 -3.84 -12.14 20.67
C ILE A 306 -4.48 -11.76 22.01
N GLU A 307 -4.06 -12.42 23.08
CA GLU A 307 -4.56 -12.17 24.42
C GLU A 307 -3.62 -11.25 25.18
N LEU A 308 -4.17 -10.26 25.89
CA LEU A 308 -3.38 -9.28 26.64
C LEU A 308 -2.44 -9.97 27.66
N GLU A 309 -2.91 -11.01 28.33
CA GLU A 309 -2.15 -11.79 29.31
C GLU A 309 -0.93 -12.48 28.69
N GLN A 310 -1.04 -12.87 27.42
CA GLN A 310 0.05 -13.49 26.68
C GLN A 310 1.05 -12.45 26.18
N CYS A 311 0.73 -11.15 26.29
CA CYS A 311 1.64 -10.04 25.99
C CYS A 311 2.32 -9.46 27.23
N LEU A 312 1.84 -9.77 28.43
CA LEU A 312 2.32 -9.19 29.70
C LEU A 312 3.12 -10.20 30.53
N GLN A 313 4.05 -9.66 31.32
CA GLN A 313 4.85 -10.38 32.30
C GLN A 313 4.72 -9.66 33.65
N PHE A 314 4.26 -10.38 34.66
CA PHE A 314 4.22 -9.92 36.04
C PHE A 314 5.48 -10.39 36.78
N ASN A 315 5.97 -9.60 37.73
CA ASN A 315 6.98 -10.05 38.67
C ASN A 315 6.38 -10.99 39.74
N ASP A 316 7.25 -11.62 40.54
CA ASP A 316 6.84 -12.69 41.46
C ASP A 316 5.82 -12.27 42.53
N ASP A 317 5.85 -11.00 42.95
CA ASP A 317 4.94 -10.43 43.94
C ASP A 317 3.75 -9.66 43.32
N TYR A 318 3.63 -9.67 41.98
CA TYR A 318 2.59 -8.97 41.21
C TYR A 318 2.56 -7.44 41.41
N SER A 319 3.60 -6.84 41.99
CA SER A 319 3.68 -5.39 42.17
C SER A 319 3.97 -4.64 40.87
N GLU A 320 4.65 -5.29 39.91
CA GLU A 320 5.07 -4.71 38.64
C GLU A 320 4.64 -5.58 37.46
N VAL A 321 4.23 -4.91 36.39
CA VAL A 321 3.92 -5.51 35.09
C VAL A 321 4.72 -4.86 33.98
N LYS A 322 5.25 -5.67 33.08
CA LYS A 322 5.97 -5.24 31.88
C LYS A 322 5.51 -6.01 30.65
N LEU A 323 5.87 -5.54 29.47
CA LEU A 323 5.74 -6.32 28.25
C LEU A 323 6.64 -7.56 28.32
N ARG A 324 6.14 -8.68 27.78
CA ARG A 324 6.97 -9.85 27.58
C ARG A 324 8.14 -9.53 26.65
N PRO A 325 9.27 -10.25 26.80
CA PRO A 325 10.38 -10.16 25.86
C PRO A 325 9.92 -10.38 24.42
N HIS A 326 10.54 -9.68 23.48
CA HIS A 326 10.19 -9.75 22.05
C HIS A 326 10.20 -11.18 21.49
N SER A 327 11.14 -12.02 21.93
CA SER A 327 11.21 -13.43 21.54
C SER A 327 9.98 -14.24 21.99
N GLU A 328 9.44 -13.96 23.18
CA GLU A 328 8.22 -14.61 23.68
C GLU A 328 6.97 -14.10 22.94
N LEU A 329 6.90 -12.78 22.68
CA LEU A 329 5.82 -12.21 21.85
C LEU A 329 5.82 -12.83 20.45
N THR A 330 6.99 -12.97 19.84
CA THR A 330 7.16 -13.62 18.53
C THR A 330 6.67 -15.07 18.56
N GLN A 331 7.02 -15.84 19.60
CA GLN A 331 6.51 -17.21 19.76
C GLN A 331 4.99 -17.26 19.89
N HIS A 332 4.39 -16.34 20.66
CA HIS A 332 2.95 -16.25 20.80
C HIS A 332 2.27 -15.92 19.45
N VAL A 333 2.80 -14.96 18.70
CA VAL A 333 2.31 -14.64 17.35
C VAL A 333 2.43 -15.84 16.41
N MET A 334 3.52 -16.61 16.47
CA MET A 334 3.67 -17.83 15.66
C MET A 334 2.68 -18.94 16.05
N GLN A 335 2.31 -19.05 17.33
CA GLN A 335 1.21 -19.93 17.73
C GLN A 335 -0.11 -19.44 17.13
N ALA A 336 -0.37 -18.13 17.16
CA ALA A 336 -1.55 -17.55 16.53
C ALA A 336 -1.55 -17.78 15.00
N PHE A 337 -0.38 -17.81 14.34
CA PHE A 337 -0.24 -18.19 12.93
C PHE A 337 -0.73 -19.62 12.64
N GLN A 338 -0.57 -20.55 13.59
CA GLN A 338 -1.13 -21.90 13.45
C GLN A 338 -2.66 -21.89 13.52
N HIS A 339 -3.23 -21.08 14.40
CA HIS A 339 -4.69 -20.96 14.56
C HIS A 339 -5.34 -20.38 13.30
N ILE A 340 -4.70 -19.39 12.66
CA ILE A 340 -5.20 -18.81 11.42
C ILE A 340 -4.85 -19.63 10.16
N GLY A 341 -4.15 -20.76 10.33
CA GLY A 341 -3.80 -21.67 9.25
C GLY A 341 -2.68 -21.19 8.34
N LEU A 342 -1.90 -20.19 8.76
CA LEU A 342 -0.69 -19.74 8.06
C LEU A 342 0.47 -20.74 8.24
N ILE A 343 0.54 -21.39 9.40
CA ILE A 343 1.51 -22.45 9.73
C ILE A 343 0.73 -23.73 10.05
N ALA A 344 1.25 -24.89 9.65
CA ALA A 344 0.64 -26.16 10.03
C ALA A 344 0.69 -26.39 11.56
N SER A 345 -0.42 -26.86 12.14
CA SER A 345 -0.60 -27.00 13.59
C SER A 345 0.34 -28.01 14.26
N ASN A 346 0.93 -28.92 13.48
CA ASN A 346 1.87 -29.95 13.97
C ASN A 346 3.34 -29.50 14.01
N LEU A 347 3.64 -28.28 13.55
CA LEU A 347 5.02 -27.80 13.49
C LEU A 347 5.49 -27.24 14.84
N PRO A 348 6.75 -27.52 15.27
CA PRO A 348 7.26 -27.06 16.54
C PRO A 348 7.64 -25.57 16.48
N ILE A 349 6.78 -24.70 17.03
CA ILE A 349 6.96 -23.23 16.99
C ILE A 349 8.30 -22.77 17.56
N ALA A 350 8.74 -23.34 18.68
CA ALA A 350 10.01 -22.98 19.30
C ALA A 350 11.21 -23.17 18.36
N HIS A 351 11.15 -24.14 17.44
CA HIS A 351 12.21 -24.34 16.45
C HIS A 351 12.16 -23.29 15.34
N LEU A 352 10.96 -22.95 14.86
CA LEU A 352 10.77 -21.97 13.80
C LEU A 352 11.09 -20.54 14.27
N ALA A 353 10.68 -20.17 15.48
CA ALA A 353 10.90 -18.85 16.06
C ALA A 353 12.38 -18.54 16.32
N ASN A 354 13.20 -19.58 16.54
CA ASN A 354 14.63 -19.44 16.82
C ASN A 354 15.50 -19.48 15.55
N GLN A 355 14.90 -19.51 14.36
CA GLN A 355 15.67 -19.39 13.12
C GLN A 355 16.22 -17.96 13.00
N PRO A 356 17.53 -17.77 12.84
CA PRO A 356 18.09 -16.44 12.70
C PRO A 356 17.55 -15.80 11.41
N PRO A 357 17.03 -14.56 11.48
CA PRO A 357 16.53 -13.89 10.27
C PRO A 357 17.70 -13.63 9.32
N CYS A 358 17.51 -13.92 8.03
CA CYS A 358 18.43 -13.47 6.99
C CYS A 358 18.15 -11.99 6.73
N THR A 359 19.14 -11.12 6.91
CA THR A 359 18.95 -9.70 6.61
C THR A 359 18.79 -9.50 5.10
N VAL A 360 18.16 -8.39 4.70
CA VAL A 360 17.97 -8.09 3.29
C VAL A 360 19.33 -7.93 2.59
N GLU A 361 20.31 -7.29 3.23
CA GLU A 361 21.65 -7.15 2.67
C GLU A 361 22.32 -8.51 2.42
N GLN A 362 22.25 -9.42 3.40
CA GLN A 362 22.80 -10.78 3.26
C GLN A 362 22.10 -11.56 2.15
N ALA A 363 20.77 -11.44 2.05
CA ALA A 363 20.00 -12.10 1.01
C ALA A 363 20.34 -11.55 -0.38
N LEU A 364 20.46 -10.22 -0.52
CA LEU A 364 20.84 -9.55 -1.76
C LEU A 364 22.22 -9.98 -2.26
N GLU A 365 23.20 -10.14 -1.36
CA GLU A 365 24.53 -10.67 -1.70
C GLU A 365 24.44 -12.12 -2.21
N GLN A 366 23.63 -12.96 -1.56
CA GLN A 366 23.48 -14.36 -1.93
C GLN A 366 22.80 -14.55 -3.29
N ILE A 367 21.84 -13.70 -3.66
CA ILE A 367 21.06 -13.83 -4.90
C ILE A 367 21.67 -13.08 -6.08
N GLN A 368 22.78 -12.37 -5.90
CA GLN A 368 23.36 -11.55 -6.97
C GLN A 368 23.68 -12.35 -8.24
N HIS A 369 24.01 -13.64 -8.10
CA HIS A 369 24.29 -14.54 -9.22
C HIS A 369 23.06 -14.86 -10.08
N LEU A 370 21.83 -14.60 -9.60
CA LEU A 370 20.57 -14.82 -10.32
C LEU A 370 20.20 -13.65 -11.23
N GLN A 371 21.02 -12.61 -11.29
CA GLN A 371 20.79 -11.47 -12.17
C GLN A 371 20.68 -11.95 -13.62
N GLY A 372 19.55 -11.63 -14.27
CA GLY A 372 19.30 -12.00 -15.66
C GLY A 372 20.32 -11.38 -16.63
N ARG A 373 20.48 -11.99 -17.81
CA ARG A 373 21.29 -11.39 -18.88
C ARG A 373 20.58 -10.15 -19.41
N VAL A 374 21.25 -9.01 -19.29
CA VAL A 374 20.88 -7.75 -19.92
C VAL A 374 20.90 -7.96 -21.44
N THR A 375 19.75 -8.04 -22.10
CA THR A 375 19.69 -7.48 -23.46
C THR A 375 19.91 -6.00 -23.26
N GLU A 376 21.03 -5.48 -23.78
CA GLU A 376 21.43 -4.08 -23.68
C GLU A 376 20.18 -3.21 -23.66
N PHE A 377 19.94 -2.54 -22.52
CA PHE A 377 18.93 -1.51 -22.42
C PHE A 377 19.32 -0.50 -23.49
N GLN A 378 18.69 -0.58 -24.67
CA GLN A 378 19.01 0.33 -25.75
C GLN A 378 18.61 1.70 -25.25
N ALA A 379 19.60 2.46 -24.80
CA ALA A 379 19.51 3.88 -24.51
C ALA A 379 19.00 4.71 -25.72
N ASN A 380 18.74 4.06 -26.86
CA ASN A 380 18.18 4.58 -28.09
C ASN A 380 16.74 4.14 -28.41
N GLN A 381 16.08 3.31 -27.59
CA GLN A 381 14.63 3.30 -27.68
C GLN A 381 14.14 4.61 -27.08
N GLN A 382 13.64 5.48 -27.95
CA GLN A 382 12.77 6.58 -27.58
C GLN A 382 11.53 5.99 -26.88
N LEU A 383 11.71 5.61 -25.61
CA LEU A 383 10.64 5.63 -24.62
C LEU A 383 9.93 6.98 -24.83
N PRO A 384 8.60 7.03 -24.86
CA PRO A 384 7.86 8.25 -25.13
C PRO A 384 7.95 9.18 -23.91
N TRP A 385 9.15 9.69 -23.65
CA TRP A 385 9.48 10.77 -22.74
C TRP A 385 8.96 12.08 -23.34
N ASN A 386 7.66 12.17 -23.50
CA ASN A 386 7.02 13.47 -23.60
C ASN A 386 6.94 14.03 -22.18
N LEU A 387 8.04 14.65 -21.74
CA LEU A 387 8.12 15.50 -20.54
C LEU A 387 7.03 16.60 -20.54
N GLY A 388 6.45 16.92 -21.69
CA GLY A 388 5.28 17.80 -21.83
C GLY A 388 3.96 17.25 -21.27
N PHE A 389 3.86 15.94 -20.99
CA PHE A 389 2.67 15.36 -20.34
C PHE A 389 2.72 15.47 -18.81
N TRP A 390 3.92 15.65 -18.24
CA TRP A 390 4.19 15.65 -16.80
C TRP A 390 3.98 17.00 -16.15
N TYR A 391 4.21 18.08 -16.88
CA TYR A 391 3.89 19.43 -16.45
C TYR A 391 2.62 19.84 -17.20
N GLY A 392 1.58 20.25 -16.47
CA GLY A 392 0.36 20.86 -17.03
C GLY A 392 0.61 22.21 -17.72
N SER A 393 1.63 22.30 -18.57
CA SER A 393 1.92 23.41 -19.44
C SER A 393 0.96 23.35 -20.61
N ASN A 394 -0.19 23.99 -20.47
CA ASN A 394 -0.88 24.58 -21.62
C ASN A 394 0.01 25.69 -22.20
N GLN A 395 1.15 25.34 -22.81
CA GLN A 395 1.71 26.20 -23.83
C GLN A 395 0.89 25.97 -25.09
N LEU A 396 -0.12 26.82 -25.26
CA LEU A 396 -0.63 27.16 -26.58
C LEU A 396 0.56 27.30 -27.53
N PRO A 397 0.54 26.70 -28.73
CA PRO A 397 1.60 26.93 -29.69
C PRO A 397 1.66 28.43 -29.97
N ASP A 398 2.80 29.03 -29.64
CA ASP A 398 3.08 30.46 -29.68
C ASP A 398 3.23 30.96 -31.14
N LYS A 399 2.22 30.68 -31.98
CA LYS A 399 2.15 31.13 -33.37
C LYS A 399 1.93 32.65 -33.48
N LYS A 400 1.58 33.32 -32.39
CA LYS A 400 1.45 34.79 -32.38
C LYS A 400 2.77 35.51 -32.15
N ARG A 401 3.73 34.91 -31.43
CA ARG A 401 5.00 35.59 -31.12
C ARG A 401 5.98 35.59 -32.30
N GLN A 402 5.96 34.55 -33.16
CA GLN A 402 6.72 34.55 -34.41
C GLN A 402 6.14 35.50 -35.49
N GLN A 403 4.82 35.68 -35.55
CA GLN A 403 4.20 36.63 -36.49
C GLN A 403 4.42 38.11 -36.12
N GLU A 404 4.64 38.42 -34.84
CA GLU A 404 4.88 39.78 -34.37
C GLU A 404 6.36 40.18 -34.49
N GLU A 405 7.27 39.20 -34.50
CA GLU A 405 8.71 39.40 -34.70
C GLU A 405 9.08 39.55 -36.20
N GLU A 406 8.35 38.87 -37.11
CA GLU A 406 8.48 39.11 -38.56
C GLU A 406 7.92 40.47 -39.01
N ARG A 407 6.96 41.04 -38.27
CA ARG A 407 6.44 42.40 -38.56
C ARG A 407 7.35 43.54 -38.10
N ARG A 408 8.44 43.24 -37.38
CA ARG A 408 9.37 44.25 -36.83
C ARG A 408 10.73 44.32 -37.54
N LYS A 409 10.90 43.66 -38.69
CA LYS A 409 12.07 43.93 -39.55
C LYS A 409 11.78 45.13 -40.47
N PRO A 410 12.34 46.33 -40.21
CA PRO A 410 12.38 47.36 -41.22
C PRO A 410 13.29 46.88 -42.36
N GLY A 411 12.77 46.95 -43.58
CA GLY A 411 13.52 46.65 -44.79
C GLY A 411 14.75 47.55 -44.92
N ALA A 412 15.87 46.93 -45.28
CA ALA A 412 16.99 47.62 -45.89
C ALA A 412 17.44 46.79 -47.09
N HIS A 413 16.78 47.00 -48.22
CA HIS A 413 17.41 46.87 -49.52
C HIS A 413 17.70 48.29 -50.02
N GLN A 414 18.98 48.67 -49.94
CA GLN A 414 19.74 49.27 -51.04
C GLN A 414 21.22 49.16 -50.70
#